data_AF-A0A7V4KCD2-F1
#
_entry.id   AF-A0A7V4KCD2-F1
#
_cell.length_a   1.000
_cell.length_b   1.000
_cell.length_c   1.000
_cell.angle_alpha   90.00
_cell.angle_beta   90.00
_cell.angle_gamma   90.00
#
_symmetry.space_group_name_H-M   'P 1'
#
loop_
_entity.id
_entity.type
_entity.pdbx_description
1 polymer ?
#
loop_
_entity_poly.entity_id
_entity_poly.type
_entity_poly.pdbx_seq_one_letter_code
_entity_poly.pdbx_strand_id
1 'polypeptide(L)'
;MSERKLWRCYNCGHVWLSSMEKLRLQCPKCMRYNTIPEELYQNILNEVLSHSNLDEPKFLETAGIILEKQGITFRPIATIKLILRIMDDAKKKLEERRR
;
A
#
# COMPACT_ATOMS: atom_id res chain seq x y z
N MET A 1 -6.83 -0.92 -27.13
CA MET A 1 -5.82 -1.70 -26.37
C MET A 1 -6.03 -1.40 -24.91
N SER A 2 -6.28 -2.40 -24.07
CA SER A 2 -6.45 -2.17 -22.63
C SER A 2 -5.11 -1.96 -21.95
N GLU A 3 -4.98 -0.83 -21.25
CA GLU A 3 -3.79 -0.49 -20.50
C GLU A 3 -3.59 -1.50 -19.36
N ARG A 4 -2.41 -2.13 -19.32
CA ARG A 4 -2.02 -3.03 -18.23
C ARG A 4 -1.22 -2.24 -17.20
N LYS A 5 -1.57 -2.40 -15.92
CA LYS A 5 -0.87 -1.78 -14.79
C LYS A 5 -0.41 -2.85 -13.80
N LEU A 6 0.64 -2.53 -13.03
CA LEU A 6 1.08 -3.34 -11.91
C LEU A 6 0.16 -3.11 -10.71
N TRP A 7 -0.18 -4.21 -10.03
CA TRP A 7 -1.03 -4.22 -8.86
C TRP A 7 -0.34 -4.94 -7.72
N ARG A 8 -0.60 -4.49 -6.48
CA ARG A 8 -0.15 -5.16 -5.27
C ARG A 8 -1.30 -5.52 -4.38
N CYS A 9 -1.20 -6.71 -3.79
CA CYS A 9 -2.08 -7.13 -2.73
C CYS A 9 -1.49 -6.72 -1.38
N TYR A 10 -2.11 -5.78 -0.67
CA TYR A 10 -1.66 -5.37 0.66
C TYR A 10 -2.03 -6.37 1.76
N ASN A 11 -2.73 -7.48 1.43
CA ASN A 11 -2.91 -8.61 2.36
C ASN A 11 -1.73 -9.59 2.34
N CYS A 12 -1.13 -9.87 1.17
CA CYS A 12 -0.07 -10.89 1.04
C CYS A 12 1.24 -10.41 0.40
N GLY A 13 1.28 -9.18 -0.10
CA GLY A 13 2.44 -8.56 -0.75
C GLY A 13 2.68 -8.96 -2.21
N HIS A 14 1.88 -9.86 -2.79
CA HIS A 14 2.08 -10.28 -4.18
C HIS A 14 1.86 -9.13 -5.16
N VAL A 15 2.74 -9.02 -6.17
CA VAL A 15 2.70 -8.03 -7.24
C VAL A 15 2.47 -8.73 -8.57
N TRP A 16 1.54 -8.25 -9.39
CA TRP A 16 1.23 -8.83 -10.70
C TRP A 16 0.75 -7.77 -11.70
N LEU A 17 0.82 -8.11 -13.00
CA LEU A 17 0.33 -7.28 -14.09
C LEU A 17 -1.14 -7.62 -14.40
N SER A 18 -2.01 -6.61 -14.52
CA SER A 18 -3.43 -6.81 -14.87
C SER A 18 -3.98 -5.65 -15.71
N SER A 19 -5.02 -5.91 -16.52
CA SER A 19 -5.74 -4.86 -17.24
C SER A 19 -6.62 -4.04 -16.29
N MET A 20 -6.80 -2.75 -16.62
CA MET A 20 -7.64 -1.79 -15.88
C MET A 20 -9.16 -2.02 -16.05
N GLU A 21 -9.57 -2.95 -16.91
CA GLU A 21 -10.99 -3.18 -17.25
C GLU A 21 -11.81 -3.69 -16.05
N LYS A 22 -11.16 -4.21 -15.00
CA LYS A 22 -11.83 -4.68 -13.80
C LYS A 22 -11.78 -3.64 -12.69
N LEU A 23 -12.95 -3.11 -12.32
CA LEU A 23 -13.16 -2.19 -11.17
C LEU A 23 -12.64 -2.72 -9.82
N ARG A 24 -12.57 -4.04 -9.66
CA ARG A 24 -11.99 -4.69 -8.47
C ARG A 24 -11.16 -5.89 -8.91
N LEU A 25 -9.87 -5.85 -8.61
CA LEU A 25 -9.00 -6.97 -8.89
C LEU A 25 -8.91 -7.88 -7.67
N GLN A 26 -8.98 -9.18 -7.95
CA GLN A 26 -8.72 -10.21 -6.97
C GLN A 26 -7.25 -10.60 -7.06
N CYS A 27 -6.57 -10.70 -5.93
CA CYS A 27 -5.19 -11.17 -5.91
C CYS A 27 -5.12 -12.64 -6.36
N PRO A 28 -4.31 -12.99 -7.37
CA PRO A 28 -4.21 -14.37 -7.85
C PRO A 28 -3.52 -15.31 -6.84
N LYS A 29 -2.79 -14.78 -5.85
CA LYS A 29 -2.07 -15.59 -4.86
C LYS A 29 -2.94 -16.00 -3.67
N CYS A 30 -3.75 -15.08 -3.15
CA CYS A 30 -4.51 -15.30 -1.90
C CYS A 30 -6.02 -15.12 -2.05
N MET A 31 -6.50 -14.85 -3.28
CA MET A 31 -7.91 -14.68 -3.62
C MET A 31 -8.64 -13.56 -2.85
N ARG A 32 -7.91 -12.64 -2.20
CA ARG A 32 -8.46 -11.46 -1.52
C ARG A 32 -8.55 -10.25 -2.47
N TYR A 33 -9.48 -9.34 -2.17
CA TYR A 33 -9.68 -8.07 -2.90
C TYR A 33 -8.93 -6.88 -2.29
N ASN A 34 -7.97 -7.16 -1.41
CA ASN A 34 -7.13 -6.15 -0.79
C ASN A 34 -6.02 -5.74 -1.77
N THR A 35 -6.39 -5.03 -2.84
CA THR A 35 -5.51 -4.70 -3.96
C THR A 35 -5.49 -3.21 -4.24
N ILE A 36 -4.32 -2.66 -4.53
CA ILE A 36 -4.17 -1.28 -5.02
C ILE A 36 -3.15 -1.24 -6.17
N PRO A 37 -3.15 -0.20 -7.02
CA PRO A 37 -2.09 0.01 -7.99
C PRO A 37 -0.71 0.04 -7.30
N GLU A 38 0.28 -0.63 -7.89
CA GLU A 38 1.63 -0.71 -7.32
C GLU A 38 2.27 0.66 -7.17
N GLU A 39 2.07 1.53 -8.15
CA GLU A 39 2.56 2.91 -8.14
C GLU A 39 2.02 3.67 -6.91
N LEU A 40 0.71 3.59 -6.66
CA LEU A 40 0.10 4.22 -5.48
C LEU A 40 0.67 3.64 -4.18
N TYR A 41 0.90 2.33 -4.12
CA TYR A 41 1.53 1.69 -2.96
C TYR A 41 2.93 2.25 -2.68
N GLN A 42 3.78 2.32 -3.71
CA GLN A 42 5.14 2.83 -3.57
C GLN A 42 5.14 4.31 -3.20
N ASN A 43 4.23 5.12 -3.75
CA ASN A 43 4.12 6.53 -3.41
C ASN A 43 3.81 6.71 -1.91
N ILE A 44 2.81 6.00 -1.39
CA ILE A 44 2.47 6.03 0.04
C ILE A 44 3.68 5.58 0.88
N LEU A 45 4.32 4.47 0.50
CA LEU A 45 5.46 3.93 1.24
C LEU A 45 6.64 4.92 1.28
N ASN A 46 6.97 5.53 0.15
CA ASN A 46 8.07 6.49 0.04
C ASN A 46 7.80 7.75 0.86
N GLU A 47 6.55 8.21 0.89
CA GLU A 47 6.15 9.38 1.67
C GLU A 47 6.17 9.10 3.17
N VAL A 48 5.76 7.91 3.62
CA VAL A 48 5.94 7.47 5.01
C VAL A 48 7.43 7.45 5.37
N LEU A 49 8.27 6.93 4.48
CA LEU A 49 9.73 6.88 4.69
C LEU A 49 10.41 8.26 4.65
N SER A 50 9.80 9.26 4.02
CA SER A 50 10.33 10.63 3.95
C SER A 50 9.85 11.51 5.11
N HIS A 51 8.67 11.24 5.66
CA HIS A 51 8.10 11.99 6.78
C HIS A 51 8.54 11.45 8.14
N SER A 52 9.03 10.19 8.20
CA SER A 52 9.55 9.62 9.42
C SER A 52 10.84 10.33 9.85
N ASN A 53 10.71 11.43 10.59
CA ASN A 53 11.75 12.00 11.46
C ASN A 53 12.06 11.08 12.66
N LEU A 54 11.66 9.80 12.59
CA LEU A 54 11.54 8.84 13.66
C LEU A 54 12.07 7.48 13.19
N ASP A 55 12.64 6.74 14.13
CA ASP A 55 13.17 5.40 13.93
C ASP A 55 12.12 4.33 13.55
N GLU A 56 10.83 4.68 13.57
CA GLU A 56 9.71 3.78 13.29
C GLU A 56 8.48 4.57 12.75
N PRO A 57 7.74 4.03 11.77
CA PRO A 57 6.51 4.66 11.26
C PRO A 57 5.38 4.68 12.31
N LYS A 58 4.71 5.82 12.47
CA LYS A 58 3.56 5.96 13.38
C LYS A 58 2.22 5.72 12.66
N PHE A 59 1.27 5.11 13.38
CA PHE A 59 -0.04 4.75 12.84
C PHE A 59 -0.83 5.96 12.31
N LEU A 60 -0.97 7.02 13.12
CA LEU A 60 -1.78 8.19 12.73
C LEU A 60 -1.17 8.97 11.57
N GLU A 61 0.16 9.06 11.53
CA GLU A 61 0.89 9.69 10.43
C GLU A 61 0.72 8.91 9.13
N THR A 62 0.88 7.57 9.20
CA THR A 62 0.63 6.68 8.06
C THR A 62 -0.82 6.76 7.59
N ALA A 63 -1.78 6.85 8.52
CA ALA A 63 -3.19 7.01 8.21
C ALA A 63 -3.46 8.34 7.49
N GLY A 64 -2.87 9.45 7.96
CA GLY A 64 -2.98 10.76 7.33
C GLY A 64 -2.53 10.73 5.87
N ILE A 65 -1.32 10.21 5.61
CA ILE A 65 -0.76 10.08 4.26
C ILE A 65 -1.69 9.25 3.35
N ILE A 66 -2.20 8.12 3.83
CA ILE A 66 -3.11 7.27 3.04
C ILE A 66 -4.41 8.00 2.70
N LEU A 67 -5.00 8.70 3.67
CA LEU A 67 -6.25 9.44 3.47
C LEU A 67 -6.08 10.60 2.48
N GLU A 68 -4.95 11.31 2.53
CA GLU A 68 -4.62 12.37 1.57
C GLU A 68 -4.50 11.84 0.13
N LYS A 69 -3.87 10.67 -0.07
CA LYS A 69 -3.68 10.11 -1.43
C LYS A 69 -4.90 9.39 -1.99
N GLN A 70 -5.67 8.69 -1.15
CA GLN A 70 -6.84 7.93 -1.61
C GLN A 70 -8.13 8.75 -1.61
N GLY A 71 -8.14 9.90 -0.94
CA GLY A 71 -9.34 10.67 -0.69
C GLY A 71 -10.27 10.01 0.35
N ILE A 72 -11.45 10.61 0.55
CA ILE A 72 -12.35 10.34 1.69
C ILE A 72 -13.20 9.05 1.51
N THR A 73 -12.94 8.21 0.51
CA THR A 73 -13.68 6.92 0.38
C THR A 73 -13.18 5.90 1.40
N PHE A 74 -13.55 6.13 2.66
CA PHE A 74 -13.11 5.35 3.80
C PHE A 74 -13.79 3.98 3.80
N ARG A 75 -12.99 2.93 3.65
CA ARG A 75 -13.39 1.55 3.92
C ARG A 75 -12.63 1.09 5.17
N PRO A 76 -13.20 1.26 6.38
CA PRO A 76 -12.43 1.25 7.62
C PRO A 76 -11.46 0.07 7.74
N ILE A 77 -11.97 -1.14 7.54
CA ILE A 77 -11.18 -2.38 7.66
C ILE A 77 -10.11 -2.49 6.58
N ALA A 78 -10.41 -2.06 5.35
CA ALA A 78 -9.46 -2.11 4.24
C ALA A 78 -8.33 -1.08 4.43
N THR A 79 -8.69 0.13 4.86
CA THR A 79 -7.74 1.20 5.16
C THR A 79 -6.82 0.81 6.32
N ILE A 80 -7.37 0.27 7.42
CA ILE A 80 -6.57 -0.23 8.55
C ILE A 80 -5.57 -1.30 8.09
N LYS A 81 -6.02 -2.27 7.28
CA LYS A 81 -5.13 -3.31 6.74
C LYS A 81 -4.00 -2.73 5.87
N LEU A 82 -4.30 -1.72 5.07
CA LEU A 82 -3.28 -1.04 4.27
C LEU A 82 -2.28 -0.28 5.16
N ILE A 83 -2.76 0.45 6.18
CA ILE A 83 -1.91 1.16 7.15
C ILE A 83 -0.92 0.18 7.79
N LEU A 84 -1.42 -0.91 8.37
CA LEU A 84 -0.59 -1.91 9.05
C LEU A 84 0.47 -2.49 8.11
N ARG A 85 0.08 -2.78 6.86
CA ARG A 85 1.00 -3.32 5.86
C ARG A 85 2.10 -2.32 5.47
N ILE A 86 1.75 -1.05 5.28
CA ILE A 86 2.72 0.00 4.95
C ILE A 86 3.70 0.19 6.12
N MET A 87 3.21 0.18 7.36
CA MET A 87 4.06 0.26 8.55
C MET A 87 5.06 -0.90 8.61
N ASP A 88 4.61 -2.14 8.40
CA ASP A 88 5.48 -3.32 8.40
C ASP A 88 6.58 -3.22 7.33
N ASP A 89 6.22 -2.83 6.11
CA ASP A 89 7.16 -2.75 5.00
C ASP A 89 8.11 -1.53 5.14
N ALA A 90 7.64 -0.42 5.73
CA ALA A 90 8.48 0.74 6.04
C ALA A 90 9.48 0.42 7.15
N LYS A 91 9.05 -0.26 8.23
CA LYS A 91 9.92 -0.69 9.32
C LYS A 91 11.07 -1.57 8.83
N LYS A 92 10.76 -2.58 7.99
CA LYS A 92 11.78 -3.44 7.36
C LYS A 92 12.80 -2.64 6.55
N LYS A 93 12.34 -1.67 5.74
CA LYS A 93 13.24 -0.81 4.95
C LYS A 93 14.13 0.08 5.83
N LEU A 94 13.61 0.58 6.95
CA LEU A 94 14.42 1.35 7.90
C LEU A 94 15.48 0.47 8.58
N GLU A 95 15.13 -0.77 8.95
CA GLU A 95 16.07 -1.75 9.50
C GLU A 95 17.18 -2.13 8.51
N GLU A 96 16.83 -2.31 7.22
CA GLU A 96 17.80 -2.58 6.14
C GLU A 96 18.79 -1.43 5.94
N ARG A 97 18.35 -0.17 6.07
CA ARG A 97 19.22 1.02 5.95
C ARG A 97 20.24 1.17 7.07
N ARG A 98 20.02 0.53 8.22
CA ARG A 98 20.91 0.58 9.40
C ARG A 98 22.03 -0.45 9.36
N ARG A 99 21.89 -1.48 8.50
CA ARG A 99 22.90 -2.54 8.31
C ARG A 99 23.93 -2.11 7.28
#